data_AF-A0A117SHQ0-F1
#
_entry.id   AF-A0A117SHQ0-F1
#
_cell.length_a   1.000
_cell.length_b   1.000
_cell.length_c   1.000
_cell.angle_alpha   90.00
_cell.angle_beta   90.00
_cell.angle_gamma   90.00
#
_symmetry.space_group_name_H-M   'P 1'
#
loop_
_entity.id
_entity.type
_entity.pdbx_description
1 polymer ?
#
loop_
_entity_poly.entity_id
_entity_poly.type
_entity_poly.pdbx_seq_one_letter_code
_entity_poly.pdbx_strand_id
1 'polypeptide(L)'
;MNRNRFIKAIVFVLLAAGVLQGGIMAYSAVANQTVRKYAAEVPAANAQNTASDTAVQEVEIPKEELDISNVVLKKEVEDNITGLDAANSVRNIKNYKTLLAALEVPGSFQAQVEEMYSKGHKVQDVLAAYDYLYQNYGNIYELEGLILQKESGKAWKDIFKEYKKGKEEFVPRNFQGGELEKIFKTPGITSDDVIIADRIAVQTGAEFDELIAMRGQGMNWKAINEGFGIVNTSGELPRAAITSAQVKSHMKSTGLNEGKVLEALVLAQKLDKDGKAVIEKIKAGNDEEDIIAESLEEKYR
;
A
#
# COMPACT_ATOMS: atom_id res chain seq x y z
N MET A 1 -6.11 5.62 47.98
CA MET A 1 -6.56 5.16 46.64
C MET A 1 -7.34 3.85 46.81
N ASN A 2 -8.61 3.81 46.43
CA ASN A 2 -9.54 2.73 46.83
C ASN A 2 -9.17 1.38 46.19
N ARG A 3 -8.79 0.41 47.03
CA ARG A 3 -8.43 -0.98 46.70
C ARG A 3 -9.43 -1.67 45.74
N ASN A 4 -10.70 -1.30 45.80
CA ASN A 4 -11.75 -1.81 44.91
C ASN A 4 -11.64 -1.33 43.45
N ARG A 5 -11.06 -0.15 43.18
CA ARG A 5 -10.83 0.31 41.79
C ARG A 5 -9.65 -0.42 41.14
N PHE A 6 -8.63 -0.74 41.93
CA PHE A 6 -7.45 -1.47 41.47
C PHE A 6 -7.78 -2.92 41.10
N ILE A 7 -8.58 -3.60 41.93
CA ILE A 7 -9.00 -4.99 41.64
C ILE A 7 -9.87 -5.06 40.37
N LYS A 8 -10.77 -4.09 40.16
CA LYS A 8 -11.60 -4.04 38.94
C LYS A 8 -10.76 -3.82 37.67
N ALA A 9 -9.71 -2.99 37.74
CA ALA A 9 -8.80 -2.78 36.62
C ALA A 9 -8.03 -4.06 36.26
N ILE A 10 -7.54 -4.81 37.25
CA ILE A 10 -6.83 -6.08 37.02
C ILE A 10 -7.74 -7.13 36.38
N VAL A 11 -8.98 -7.28 36.87
CA VAL A 11 -9.93 -8.24 36.31
C VAL A 11 -10.27 -7.90 34.85
N PHE A 12 -10.41 -6.61 34.52
CA PHE A 12 -10.68 -6.17 33.15
C PHE A 12 -9.52 -6.46 32.20
N VAL A 13 -8.27 -6.22 32.64
CA VAL A 13 -7.06 -6.52 31.86
C VAL A 13 -6.91 -8.03 31.62
N LEU A 14 -7.20 -8.87 32.62
CA LEU A 14 -7.14 -10.33 32.47
C LEU A 14 -8.24 -10.87 31.54
N LEU A 15 -9.44 -10.28 31.57
CA LEU A 15 -10.53 -10.63 30.65
C LEU A 15 -10.21 -10.23 29.21
N ALA A 16 -9.64 -9.03 29.00
CA ALA A 16 -9.20 -8.57 27.68
C ALA A 16 -8.08 -9.47 27.12
N ALA A 17 -7.12 -9.88 27.95
CA ALA A 17 -6.05 -10.80 27.55
C ALA A 17 -6.59 -12.20 27.17
N GLY A 18 -7.61 -12.70 27.87
CA GLY A 18 -8.23 -13.99 27.57
C GLY A 18 -9.00 -14.00 26.23
N VAL A 19 -9.70 -12.91 25.90
CA VAL A 19 -10.43 -12.78 24.62
C VAL A 19 -9.45 -12.65 23.44
N LEU A 20 -8.34 -11.94 23.62
CA LEU A 20 -7.27 -11.83 22.62
C LEU A 20 -6.60 -13.18 22.35
N GLN A 21 -6.30 -13.98 23.37
CA GLN A 21 -5.68 -15.30 23.19
C GLN A 21 -6.61 -16.33 22.52
N GLY A 22 -7.93 -16.25 22.76
CA GLY A 22 -8.92 -17.09 22.07
C GLY A 22 -9.10 -16.76 20.59
N GLY A 23 -9.01 -15.48 20.22
CA GLY A 23 -9.10 -15.02 18.82
C GLY A 23 -7.90 -15.44 17.96
N ILE A 24 -6.70 -15.46 18.54
CA ILE A 24 -5.45 -15.80 17.83
C ILE A 24 -5.42 -17.28 17.37
N MET A 25 -5.94 -18.21 18.19
CA MET A 25 -5.93 -19.63 17.81
C MET A 25 -6.91 -19.95 16.67
N ALA A 26 -8.09 -19.31 16.64
CA ALA A 26 -9.07 -19.51 15.57
C ALA A 26 -8.56 -18.95 14.22
N TYR A 27 -7.86 -17.82 14.24
CA TYR A 27 -7.35 -17.17 13.03
C TYR A 27 -6.17 -17.94 12.38
N SER A 28 -5.27 -18.49 13.20
CA SER A 28 -4.12 -19.28 12.70
C SER A 28 -4.51 -20.60 12.02
N ALA A 29 -5.67 -21.17 12.36
CA ALA A 29 -6.16 -22.41 11.77
C ALA A 29 -6.73 -22.17 10.35
N VAL A 30 -7.32 -21.00 10.11
CA VAL A 30 -7.89 -20.62 8.80
C VAL A 30 -6.78 -20.20 7.83
N ALA A 31 -5.80 -19.40 8.29
CA ALA A 31 -4.69 -18.93 7.43
C ALA A 31 -3.80 -20.09 6.91
N ASN A 32 -3.53 -21.11 7.74
CA ASN A 32 -2.75 -22.28 7.33
C ASN A 32 -3.45 -23.16 6.28
N GLN A 33 -4.77 -23.09 6.17
CA GLN A 33 -5.54 -23.87 5.19
C GLN A 33 -5.48 -23.23 3.80
N THR A 34 -5.40 -21.90 3.73
CA THR A 34 -5.28 -21.13 2.47
C THR A 34 -3.88 -21.27 1.85
N VAL A 35 -2.81 -21.22 2.66
CA VAL A 35 -1.42 -21.36 2.19
C VAL A 35 -1.14 -22.76 1.61
N ARG A 36 -1.76 -23.81 2.17
CA ARG A 36 -1.62 -25.18 1.63
C ARG A 36 -2.31 -25.40 0.30
N LYS A 37 -3.37 -24.65 -0.02
CA LYS A 37 -4.01 -24.72 -1.35
C LYS A 37 -3.14 -24.08 -2.43
N TYR A 38 -2.54 -22.93 -2.15
CA TYR A 38 -1.66 -22.24 -3.10
C TYR A 38 -0.34 -22.98 -3.37
N ALA A 39 0.25 -23.62 -2.35
CA ALA A 39 1.50 -24.38 -2.54
C ALA A 39 1.32 -25.70 -3.32
N ALA A 40 0.09 -26.21 -3.46
CA ALA A 40 -0.19 -27.45 -4.18
C ALA A 40 -0.42 -27.25 -5.69
N GLU A 41 -0.62 -26.01 -6.16
CA GLU A 41 -1.00 -25.71 -7.54
C GLU A 41 0.12 -25.05 -8.38
N VAL A 42 1.32 -24.85 -7.82
CA VAL A 42 2.47 -24.34 -8.58
C VAL A 42 3.37 -25.51 -8.99
N PRO A 43 3.32 -26.00 -10.24
CA PRO A 43 4.27 -27.00 -10.71
C PRO A 43 5.69 -26.40 -10.71
N ALA A 44 6.62 -27.14 -10.10
CA ALA A 44 8.04 -26.82 -10.12
C ALA A 44 8.56 -26.79 -11.57
N ALA A 45 8.70 -25.59 -12.13
CA ALA A 45 9.24 -25.38 -13.47
C ALA A 45 10.76 -25.62 -13.46
N ASN A 46 11.17 -26.82 -13.85
CA ASN A 46 12.56 -27.12 -14.19
C ASN A 46 12.94 -26.37 -15.48
N ALA A 47 13.87 -25.42 -15.34
CA ALA A 47 14.38 -24.62 -16.44
C ALA A 47 15.42 -25.40 -17.26
N GLN A 48 15.02 -25.92 -18.42
CA GLN A 48 15.91 -26.11 -19.56
C GLN A 48 15.62 -24.99 -20.58
N ASN A 49 16.55 -24.03 -20.65
CA ASN A 49 16.50 -22.89 -21.56
C ASN A 49 16.80 -23.33 -23.00
N THR A 50 15.76 -23.47 -23.82
CA THR A 50 15.84 -23.30 -25.28
C THR A 50 15.14 -22.00 -25.63
N ALA A 51 15.93 -21.02 -26.08
CA ALA A 51 15.44 -19.72 -26.53
C ALA A 51 14.64 -19.89 -27.84
N SER A 52 13.34 -20.09 -27.70
CA SER A 52 12.37 -19.87 -28.77
C SER A 52 11.81 -18.46 -28.61
N ASP A 53 11.71 -17.73 -29.72
CA ASP A 53 11.16 -16.37 -29.87
C ASP A 53 9.62 -16.36 -29.69
N THR A 54 9.13 -17.16 -28.75
CA THR A 54 7.72 -17.26 -28.40
C THR A 54 7.36 -15.96 -27.70
N ALA A 55 6.43 -15.21 -28.30
CA ALA A 55 5.86 -14.00 -27.72
C ALA A 55 5.57 -14.25 -26.24
N VAL A 56 6.29 -13.54 -25.36
CA VAL A 56 6.09 -13.66 -23.92
C VAL A 56 4.67 -13.19 -23.65
N GLN A 57 3.76 -14.14 -23.45
CA GLN A 57 2.41 -13.83 -22.98
C GLN A 57 2.57 -13.22 -21.60
N GLU A 58 2.08 -11.99 -21.48
CA GLU A 58 1.93 -11.32 -20.21
C GLU A 58 0.97 -12.18 -19.37
N VAL A 59 1.45 -12.65 -18.22
CA VAL A 59 0.63 -13.45 -17.31
C VAL A 59 -0.40 -12.51 -16.72
N GLU A 60 -1.61 -12.52 -17.27
CA GLU A 60 -2.74 -11.76 -16.73
C GLU A 60 -3.19 -12.46 -15.45
N ILE A 61 -2.79 -11.91 -14.30
CA ILE A 61 -3.26 -12.39 -12.99
C ILE A 61 -4.75 -12.05 -12.93
N PRO A 62 -5.65 -13.03 -12.72
CA PRO A 62 -7.09 -12.75 -12.61
C PRO A 62 -7.32 -11.71 -11.53
N LYS A 63 -7.97 -10.59 -11.90
CA LYS A 63 -8.36 -9.56 -10.94
C LYS A 63 -9.55 -10.08 -10.16
N GLU A 64 -9.34 -10.42 -8.90
CA GLU A 64 -10.43 -10.73 -7.98
C GLU A 64 -11.25 -9.44 -7.78
N GLU A 65 -12.53 -9.48 -8.11
CA GLU A 65 -13.40 -8.34 -7.87
C GLU A 65 -13.52 -8.12 -6.36
N LEU A 66 -13.10 -6.94 -5.93
CA LEU A 66 -13.06 -6.59 -4.52
C LEU A 66 -14.50 -6.38 -3.99
N ASP A 67 -14.92 -7.20 -3.03
CA ASP A 67 -16.26 -7.10 -2.44
C ASP A 67 -16.38 -5.88 -1.52
N ILE A 68 -16.99 -4.81 -2.05
CA ILE A 68 -17.26 -3.58 -1.31
C ILE A 68 -18.63 -3.57 -0.61
N SER A 69 -19.42 -4.65 -0.69
CA SER A 69 -20.78 -4.70 -0.13
C SER A 69 -20.80 -4.56 1.39
N ASN A 70 -19.71 -4.97 2.06
CA ASN A 70 -19.55 -4.87 3.50
C ASN A 70 -19.08 -3.49 3.98
N VAL A 71 -18.71 -2.58 3.06
CA VAL A 71 -18.29 -1.21 3.41
C VAL A 71 -19.52 -0.32 3.56
N VAL A 72 -19.92 -0.11 4.81
CA VAL A 72 -21.03 0.78 5.17
C VAL A 72 -20.47 2.15 5.51
N LEU A 73 -20.87 3.17 4.76
CA LEU A 73 -20.56 4.56 5.06
C LEU A 73 -21.64 5.15 5.97
N LYS A 74 -21.26 6.11 6.81
CA LYS A 74 -22.25 6.94 7.51
C LYS A 74 -23.03 7.75 6.48
N LYS A 75 -24.33 7.91 6.70
CA LYS A 75 -25.20 8.69 5.82
C LYS A 75 -24.67 10.12 5.58
N GLU A 76 -24.15 10.77 6.62
CA GLU A 76 -23.55 12.10 6.53
C GLU A 76 -22.41 12.17 5.50
N VAL A 77 -21.60 11.11 5.38
CA VAL A 77 -20.51 11.03 4.42
C VAL A 77 -21.04 10.89 3.00
N GLU A 78 -22.06 10.04 2.81
CA GLU A 78 -22.74 9.90 1.51
C GLU A 78 -23.42 11.20 1.09
N ASP A 79 -24.05 11.91 2.03
CA ASP A 79 -24.67 13.21 1.83
C ASP A 79 -23.61 14.28 1.48
N ASN A 80 -22.46 14.31 2.16
CA ASN A 80 -21.34 15.20 1.84
C ASN A 80 -20.78 14.94 0.44
N ILE A 81 -20.50 13.68 0.09
CA ILE A 81 -20.03 13.30 -1.25
C ILE A 81 -21.05 13.70 -2.32
N THR A 82 -22.35 13.48 -2.05
CA THR A 82 -23.43 13.84 -2.97
C THR A 82 -23.58 15.35 -3.12
N GLY A 83 -23.43 16.10 -2.03
CA GLY A 83 -23.49 17.57 -2.04
C GLY A 83 -22.35 18.20 -2.84
N LEU A 84 -21.16 17.58 -2.82
CA LEU A 84 -19.99 18.04 -3.57
C LEU A 84 -20.10 17.81 -5.07
N ASP A 85 -20.67 16.67 -5.48
CA ASP A 85 -20.79 16.31 -6.89
C ASP A 85 -22.00 15.38 -7.11
N ALA A 86 -23.19 15.99 -7.16
CA ALA A 86 -24.44 15.26 -7.30
C ALA A 86 -24.51 14.45 -8.60
N ALA A 87 -23.84 14.92 -9.66
CA ALA A 87 -23.85 14.25 -10.97
C ALA A 87 -23.05 12.95 -10.96
N ASN A 88 -21.99 12.87 -10.15
CA ASN A 88 -21.11 11.70 -10.08
C ASN A 88 -21.14 10.99 -8.72
N SER A 89 -22.09 11.32 -7.84
CA SER A 89 -22.16 10.85 -6.44
C SER A 89 -22.08 9.33 -6.31
N VAL A 90 -22.84 8.59 -7.12
CA VAL A 90 -22.83 7.11 -7.11
C VAL A 90 -21.44 6.56 -7.41
N ARG A 91 -20.76 7.12 -8.41
CA ARG A 91 -19.38 6.73 -8.77
C ARG A 91 -18.41 7.11 -7.67
N ASN A 92 -18.50 8.32 -7.13
CA ASN A 92 -17.62 8.81 -6.07
C ASN A 92 -17.75 7.98 -4.79
N ILE A 93 -18.99 7.63 -4.39
CA ILE A 93 -19.26 6.72 -3.27
C ILE A 93 -18.66 5.34 -3.55
N LYS A 94 -18.84 4.79 -4.76
CA LYS A 94 -18.23 3.51 -5.14
C LYS A 94 -16.70 3.57 -5.04
N ASN A 95 -16.07 4.58 -5.64
CA ASN A 95 -14.62 4.77 -5.63
C ASN A 95 -14.08 4.89 -4.20
N TYR A 96 -14.77 5.62 -3.34
CA TYR A 96 -14.38 5.74 -1.94
C TYR A 96 -14.49 4.40 -1.19
N LYS A 97 -15.59 3.66 -1.35
CA LYS A 97 -15.75 2.31 -0.76
C LYS A 97 -14.67 1.34 -1.27
N THR A 98 -14.36 1.38 -2.56
CA THR A 98 -13.29 0.59 -3.17
C THR A 98 -11.94 0.96 -2.57
N LEU A 99 -11.64 2.26 -2.39
CA LEU A 99 -10.39 2.69 -1.75
C LEU A 99 -10.30 2.16 -0.30
N LEU A 100 -11.37 2.32 0.49
CA LEU A 100 -11.38 1.87 1.89
C LEU A 100 -11.09 0.36 2.02
N ALA A 101 -11.72 -0.43 1.15
CA ALA A 101 -11.56 -1.88 1.18
C ALA A 101 -10.21 -2.33 0.57
N ALA A 102 -9.81 -1.78 -0.58
CA ALA A 102 -8.57 -2.17 -1.27
C ALA A 102 -7.31 -1.80 -0.48
N LEU A 103 -7.34 -0.66 0.21
CA LEU A 103 -6.20 -0.17 1.00
C LEU A 103 -6.33 -0.49 2.48
N GLU A 104 -7.34 -1.29 2.87
CA GLU A 104 -7.65 -1.64 4.26
C GLU A 104 -7.60 -0.46 5.24
N VAL A 105 -8.17 0.68 4.87
CA VAL A 105 -8.02 1.94 5.59
C VAL A 105 -8.45 1.81 7.07
N PRO A 106 -7.59 2.15 8.05
CA PRO A 106 -7.96 2.17 9.47
C PRO A 106 -9.09 3.15 9.76
N GLY A 107 -9.90 2.87 10.78
CA GLY A 107 -11.02 3.74 11.15
C GLY A 107 -10.60 5.17 11.51
N SER A 108 -9.42 5.36 12.11
CA SER A 108 -8.90 6.70 12.41
C SER A 108 -8.52 7.49 11.16
N PHE A 109 -7.95 6.83 10.14
CA PHE A 109 -7.61 7.47 8.87
C PHE A 109 -8.87 7.69 8.02
N GLN A 110 -9.83 6.76 8.07
CA GLN A 110 -11.13 6.94 7.45
C GLN A 110 -11.79 8.24 7.96
N ALA A 111 -11.78 8.49 9.27
CA ALA A 111 -12.32 9.72 9.84
C ALA A 111 -11.63 10.99 9.31
N GLN A 112 -10.31 10.97 9.13
CA GLN A 112 -9.57 12.10 8.54
C GLN A 112 -9.93 12.32 7.07
N VAL A 113 -10.14 11.25 6.30
CA VAL A 113 -10.63 11.35 4.92
C VAL A 113 -12.06 11.91 4.88
N GLU A 114 -12.95 11.44 5.76
CA GLU A 114 -14.33 11.94 5.89
C GLU A 114 -14.38 13.43 6.29
N GLU A 115 -13.43 13.88 7.12
CA GLU A 115 -13.27 15.29 7.47
C GLU A 115 -12.96 16.15 6.23
N MET A 116 -12.16 15.65 5.28
CA MET A 116 -11.86 16.39 4.05
C MET A 116 -13.12 16.68 3.23
N TYR A 117 -14.03 15.71 3.12
CA TYR A 117 -15.31 15.92 2.43
C TYR A 117 -16.18 16.95 3.16
N SER A 118 -16.17 16.91 4.49
CA SER A 118 -16.90 17.86 5.33
C SER A 118 -16.38 19.29 5.19
N LYS A 119 -15.08 19.46 4.92
CA LYS A 119 -14.43 20.74 4.61
C LYS A 119 -14.70 21.27 3.21
N GLY A 120 -15.36 20.49 2.35
CA GLY A 120 -15.71 20.91 1.01
C GLY A 120 -14.72 20.48 -0.08
N HIS A 121 -13.71 19.67 0.25
CA HIS A 121 -12.70 19.23 -0.71
C HIS A 121 -13.29 18.26 -1.74
N LYS A 122 -12.86 18.39 -2.99
CA LYS A 122 -13.33 17.54 -4.09
C LYS A 122 -12.98 16.08 -3.85
N VAL A 123 -13.96 15.19 -4.03
CA VAL A 123 -13.79 13.77 -3.73
C VAL A 123 -12.64 13.15 -4.52
N GLN A 124 -12.54 13.45 -5.82
CA GLN A 124 -11.48 12.92 -6.67
C GLN A 124 -10.08 13.32 -6.20
N ASP A 125 -9.92 14.56 -5.71
CA ASP A 125 -8.64 15.09 -5.25
C ASP A 125 -8.23 14.45 -3.91
N VAL A 126 -9.18 14.24 -3.00
CA VAL A 126 -8.94 13.51 -1.74
C VAL A 126 -8.49 12.06 -2.00
N LEU A 127 -9.19 11.36 -2.91
CA LEU A 127 -8.85 9.97 -3.25
C LEU A 127 -7.48 9.86 -3.92
N ALA A 128 -7.16 10.75 -4.86
CA ALA A 128 -5.87 10.78 -5.53
C ALA A 128 -4.72 11.07 -4.54
N ALA A 129 -4.90 12.05 -3.66
CA ALA A 129 -3.90 12.38 -2.64
C ALA A 129 -3.66 11.21 -1.66
N TYR A 130 -4.74 10.55 -1.20
CA TYR A 130 -4.63 9.42 -0.29
C TYR A 130 -3.92 8.23 -0.94
N ASP A 131 -4.30 7.84 -2.16
CA ASP A 131 -3.67 6.73 -2.88
C ASP A 131 -2.17 7.01 -3.14
N TYR A 132 -1.84 8.25 -3.50
CA TYR A 132 -0.45 8.67 -3.64
C TYR A 132 0.35 8.55 -2.33
N LEU A 133 -0.20 9.01 -1.20
CA LEU A 133 0.44 8.86 0.11
C LEU A 133 0.58 7.38 0.49
N TYR A 134 -0.44 6.56 0.26
CA TYR A 134 -0.40 5.11 0.50
C TYR A 134 0.77 4.46 -0.25
N GLN A 135 0.94 4.78 -1.53
CA GLN A 135 1.99 4.22 -2.38
C GLN A 135 3.40 4.66 -1.98
N ASN A 136 3.54 5.78 -1.29
CA ASN A 136 4.82 6.39 -0.93
C ASN A 136 5.11 6.37 0.58
N TYR A 137 4.39 5.54 1.35
CA TYR A 137 4.50 5.52 2.82
C TYR A 137 4.37 6.93 3.42
N GLY A 138 3.52 7.76 2.84
CA GLY A 138 3.27 9.13 3.28
C GLY A 138 2.52 9.18 4.60
N ASN A 139 2.58 10.35 5.24
CA ASN A 139 1.90 10.58 6.51
C ASN A 139 0.49 11.13 6.28
N ILE A 140 -0.50 10.67 7.05
CA ILE A 140 -1.90 11.10 6.92
C ILE A 140 -2.06 12.61 7.14
N TYR A 141 -1.22 13.23 7.96
CA TYR A 141 -1.24 14.68 8.20
C TYR A 141 -0.80 15.50 6.98
N GLU A 142 -0.21 14.88 5.96
CA GLU A 142 0.19 15.53 4.71
C GLU A 142 -0.97 15.60 3.70
N LEU A 143 -2.07 14.85 3.93
CA LEU A 143 -3.20 14.73 3.01
C LEU A 143 -3.82 16.08 2.63
N GLU A 144 -4.22 16.86 3.64
CA GLU A 144 -4.83 18.18 3.42
C GLU A 144 -3.89 19.13 2.69
N GLY A 145 -2.59 19.07 2.99
CA GLY A 145 -1.57 19.88 2.32
C GLY A 145 -1.46 19.60 0.82
N LEU A 146 -1.57 18.34 0.40
CA LEU A 146 -1.58 17.97 -1.02
C LEU A 146 -2.86 18.48 -1.72
N ILE A 147 -4.02 18.35 -1.07
CA ILE A 147 -5.31 18.80 -1.61
C ILE A 147 -5.34 20.32 -1.78
N LEU A 148 -4.89 21.08 -0.78
CA LEU A 148 -4.86 22.54 -0.86
C LEU A 148 -3.96 23.05 -1.99
N GLN A 149 -2.86 22.36 -2.27
CA GLN A 149 -2.02 22.67 -3.43
C GLN A 149 -2.77 22.44 -4.75
N LYS A 150 -3.52 21.36 -4.86
CA LYS A 150 -4.35 21.08 -6.04
C LYS A 150 -5.44 22.14 -6.23
N GLU A 151 -6.10 22.54 -5.15
CA GLU A 151 -7.13 23.60 -5.16
C GLU A 151 -6.56 24.98 -5.52
N SER A 152 -5.29 25.23 -5.21
CA SER A 152 -4.57 26.44 -5.65
C SER A 152 -4.24 26.47 -7.15
N GLY A 153 -4.57 25.41 -7.89
CA GLY A 153 -4.42 25.30 -9.33
C GLY A 153 -3.18 24.55 -9.80
N LYS A 154 -2.37 23.98 -8.90
CA LYS A 154 -1.23 23.13 -9.31
C LYS A 154 -1.73 21.81 -9.90
N ALA A 155 -0.99 21.27 -10.87
CA ALA A 155 -1.27 19.94 -11.41
C ALA A 155 -0.72 18.85 -10.47
N TRP A 156 -1.35 17.66 -10.46
CA TRP A 156 -0.94 16.56 -9.59
C TRP A 156 0.52 16.15 -9.82
N LYS A 157 0.97 16.11 -11.07
CA LYS A 157 2.37 15.81 -11.41
C LYS A 157 3.36 16.75 -10.72
N ASP A 158 3.05 18.06 -10.63
CA ASP A 158 3.95 19.04 -10.03
C ASP A 158 3.94 18.90 -8.50
N ILE A 159 2.77 18.66 -7.92
CA ILE A 159 2.59 18.40 -6.49
C ILE A 159 3.37 17.15 -6.06
N PHE A 160 3.28 16.07 -6.82
CA PHE A 160 3.97 14.80 -6.53
C PHE A 160 5.49 14.92 -6.69
N LYS A 161 5.98 15.66 -7.70
CA LYS A 161 7.42 15.96 -7.83
C LYS A 161 7.94 16.78 -6.66
N GLU A 162 7.20 17.80 -6.23
CA GLU A 162 7.56 18.59 -5.06
C GLU A 162 7.57 17.75 -3.78
N TYR A 163 6.56 16.90 -3.59
CA TYR A 163 6.48 15.97 -2.46
C TYR A 163 7.71 15.04 -2.44
N LYS A 164 8.04 14.38 -3.56
CA LYS A 164 9.19 13.47 -3.65
C LYS A 164 10.52 14.19 -3.43
N LYS A 165 10.69 15.39 -3.97
CA LYS A 165 11.92 16.19 -3.80
C LYS A 165 12.19 16.54 -2.33
N GLY A 166 11.13 16.67 -1.52
CA GLY A 166 11.23 16.92 -0.09
C GLY A 166 11.54 15.68 0.75
N LYS A 167 11.60 14.48 0.14
CA LYS A 167 11.84 13.21 0.82
C LYS A 167 13.19 12.64 0.41
N GLU A 168 13.84 11.95 1.35
CA GLU A 168 15.04 11.19 1.05
C GLU A 168 14.67 9.96 0.22
N GLU A 169 15.50 9.62 -0.77
CA GLU A 169 15.34 8.38 -1.50
C GLU A 169 15.53 7.21 -0.54
N PHE A 170 14.59 6.26 -0.53
CA PHE A 170 14.70 5.10 0.34
C PHE A 170 15.87 4.22 -0.09
N VAL A 171 16.92 4.23 0.72
CA VAL A 171 18.05 3.31 0.62
C VAL A 171 17.94 2.30 1.76
N PRO A 172 17.78 0.99 1.46
CA PRO A 172 17.72 -0.02 2.51
C PRO A 172 18.96 0.05 3.42
N ARG A 173 18.72 -0.15 4.71
CA ARG A 173 19.76 -0.21 5.74
C ARG A 173 20.81 -1.26 5.39
N ASN A 174 22.06 -0.87 5.56
CA ASN A 174 23.18 -1.79 5.49
C ASN A 174 23.35 -2.55 6.82
N PHE A 175 22.76 -3.74 6.90
CA PHE A 175 22.86 -4.61 8.07
C PHE A 175 24.29 -5.14 8.24
N GLN A 176 24.79 -5.13 9.48
CA GLN A 176 26.06 -5.75 9.80
C GLN A 176 25.95 -7.27 9.73
N GLY A 177 27.08 -7.94 9.52
CA GLY A 177 27.12 -9.40 9.44
C GLY A 177 26.53 -10.06 10.70
N GLY A 178 25.55 -10.95 10.52
CA GLY A 178 24.88 -11.64 11.61
C GLY A 178 23.62 -10.96 12.16
N GLU A 179 23.31 -9.72 11.76
CA GLU A 179 22.11 -9.01 12.24
C GLU A 179 20.83 -9.58 11.66
N LEU A 180 20.76 -9.77 10.33
CA LEU A 180 19.60 -10.36 9.67
C LEU A 180 19.33 -11.78 10.18
N GLU A 181 20.37 -12.57 10.42
CA GLU A 181 20.25 -13.92 10.97
C GLU A 181 19.68 -13.92 12.40
N LYS A 182 19.94 -12.88 13.19
CA LYS A 182 19.32 -12.71 14.51
C LYS A 182 17.84 -12.31 14.36
N ILE A 183 17.55 -11.37 13.47
CA ILE A 183 16.18 -10.89 13.23
C ILE A 183 15.29 -12.06 12.76
N PHE A 184 15.74 -12.84 11.78
CA PHE A 184 14.98 -13.98 11.23
C PHE A 184 14.89 -15.20 12.18
N LYS A 185 15.61 -15.20 13.30
CA LYS A 185 15.36 -16.18 14.38
C LYS A 185 14.14 -15.83 15.22
N THR A 186 13.64 -14.60 15.13
CA THR A 186 12.42 -14.17 15.81
C THR A 186 11.21 -14.80 15.11
N PRO A 187 10.40 -15.64 15.81
CA PRO A 187 9.27 -16.30 15.18
C PRO A 187 8.28 -15.29 14.59
N GLY A 188 7.86 -15.54 13.34
CA GLY A 188 6.86 -14.71 12.64
C GLY A 188 7.41 -13.47 11.95
N ILE A 189 8.72 -13.21 12.01
CA ILE A 189 9.37 -12.14 11.24
C ILE A 189 9.81 -12.67 9.88
N THR A 190 9.44 -11.95 8.83
CA THR A 190 9.71 -12.23 7.41
C THR A 190 10.63 -11.16 6.81
N SER A 191 11.06 -11.37 5.56
CA SER A 191 11.82 -10.33 4.84
C SER A 191 11.00 -9.06 4.59
N ASP A 192 9.68 -9.17 4.41
CA ASP A 192 8.82 -8.01 4.23
C ASP A 192 8.72 -7.19 5.50
N ASP A 193 8.65 -7.85 6.66
CA ASP A 193 8.66 -7.17 7.94
C ASP A 193 9.94 -6.32 8.12
N VAL A 194 11.09 -6.83 7.68
CA VAL A 194 12.37 -6.09 7.72
C VAL A 194 12.32 -4.85 6.83
N ILE A 195 11.87 -4.98 5.59
CA ILE A 195 11.85 -3.84 4.65
C ILE A 195 10.77 -2.82 5.03
N ILE A 196 9.60 -3.27 5.49
CA ILE A 196 8.54 -2.38 5.97
C ILE A 196 9.01 -1.60 7.20
N ALA A 197 9.63 -2.27 8.19
CA ALA A 197 10.21 -1.62 9.35
C ALA A 197 11.24 -0.54 8.95
N ASP A 198 12.13 -0.86 8.01
CA ASP A 198 13.16 0.07 7.56
C ASP A 198 12.58 1.30 6.84
N ARG A 199 11.55 1.10 6.00
CA ARG A 199 10.82 2.20 5.36
C ARG A 199 10.16 3.13 6.38
N ILE A 200 9.52 2.56 7.39
CA ILE A 200 8.87 3.35 8.45
C ILE A 200 9.94 4.10 9.25
N ALA A 201 11.06 3.46 9.59
CA ALA A 201 12.16 4.08 10.32
C ALA A 201 12.72 5.29 9.57
N VAL A 202 12.98 5.17 8.27
CA VAL A 202 13.44 6.29 7.42
C VAL A 202 12.41 7.42 7.38
N GLN A 203 11.13 7.09 7.22
CA GLN A 203 10.07 8.08 7.06
C GLN A 203 9.75 8.84 8.36
N THR A 204 9.85 8.17 9.51
CA THR A 204 9.35 8.68 10.80
C THR A 204 10.46 9.03 11.78
N GLY A 205 11.68 8.54 11.54
CA GLY A 205 12.78 8.57 12.51
C GLY A 205 12.62 7.58 13.66
N ALA A 206 11.65 6.66 13.61
CA ALA A 206 11.49 5.61 14.60
C ALA A 206 12.66 4.62 14.57
N GLU A 207 12.96 4.02 15.73
CA GLU A 207 14.03 3.03 15.81
C GLU A 207 13.62 1.70 15.18
N PHE A 208 14.45 1.21 14.25
CA PHE A 208 14.20 -0.03 13.52
C PHE A 208 13.97 -1.24 14.45
N ASP A 209 14.79 -1.37 15.50
CA ASP A 209 14.70 -2.49 16.44
C ASP A 209 13.39 -2.47 17.23
N GLU A 210 12.85 -1.28 17.52
CA GLU A 210 11.56 -1.13 18.18
C GLU A 210 10.42 -1.59 17.28
N LEU A 211 10.46 -1.24 15.98
CA LEU A 211 9.46 -1.67 14.99
C LEU A 211 9.46 -3.20 14.82
N ILE A 212 10.65 -3.81 14.73
CA ILE A 212 10.78 -5.28 14.68
C ILE A 212 10.28 -5.92 15.99
N ALA A 213 10.55 -5.31 17.15
CA ALA A 213 10.05 -5.81 18.42
C ALA A 213 8.51 -5.74 18.50
N MET A 214 7.88 -4.65 18.07
CA MET A 214 6.41 -4.53 18.00
C MET A 214 5.81 -5.62 17.11
N ARG A 215 6.40 -5.85 15.93
CA ARG A 215 5.98 -6.91 15.02
C ARG A 215 6.15 -8.30 15.64
N GLY A 216 7.27 -8.56 16.31
CA GLY A 216 7.56 -9.82 17.00
C GLY A 216 6.66 -10.09 18.22
N GLN A 217 6.08 -9.05 18.81
CA GLN A 217 5.05 -9.15 19.86
C GLN A 217 3.66 -9.44 19.30
N GLY A 218 3.51 -9.57 17.98
CA GLY A 218 2.27 -9.95 17.31
C GLY A 218 1.42 -8.78 16.84
N MET A 219 1.90 -7.54 16.94
CA MET A 219 1.24 -6.42 16.25
C MET A 219 1.32 -6.62 14.73
N ASN A 220 0.29 -6.19 14.01
CA ASN A 220 0.30 -6.17 12.55
C ASN A 220 0.74 -4.79 12.03
N TRP A 221 1.19 -4.73 10.78
CA TRP A 221 1.67 -3.47 10.18
C TRP A 221 0.59 -2.40 10.11
N LYS A 222 -0.68 -2.77 9.93
CA LYS A 222 -1.79 -1.83 9.98
C LYS A 222 -1.84 -1.04 11.30
N ALA A 223 -1.75 -1.72 12.44
CA ALA A 223 -1.77 -1.09 13.77
C ALA A 223 -0.50 -0.29 14.05
N ILE A 224 0.66 -0.80 13.64
CA ILE A 224 1.95 -0.10 13.80
C ILE A 224 1.91 1.21 12.99
N ASN A 225 1.55 1.13 11.70
CA ASN A 225 1.54 2.27 10.78
C ASN A 225 0.50 3.30 11.18
N GLU A 226 -0.67 2.87 11.67
CA GLU A 226 -1.67 3.76 12.28
C GLU A 226 -1.08 4.58 13.43
N GLY A 227 -0.30 3.95 14.32
CA GLY A 227 0.37 4.62 15.44
C GLY A 227 1.40 5.67 15.03
N PHE A 228 2.02 5.50 13.86
CA PHE A 228 2.98 6.45 13.28
C PHE A 228 2.36 7.42 12.26
N GLY A 229 1.05 7.32 12.01
CA GLY A 229 0.36 8.13 11.00
C GLY A 229 0.73 7.78 9.55
N ILE A 230 1.32 6.61 9.29
CA ILE A 230 1.71 6.16 7.95
C ILE A 230 0.52 5.55 7.23
N VAL A 231 0.17 6.10 6.06
CA VAL A 231 -1.04 5.74 5.32
C VAL A 231 -1.02 4.31 4.77
N ASN A 232 0.16 3.81 4.39
CA ASN A 232 0.30 2.45 3.90
C ASN A 232 0.02 1.46 5.05
N THR A 233 -0.96 0.57 4.89
CA THR A 233 -1.29 -0.44 5.91
C THR A 233 -1.06 -1.88 5.44
N SER A 234 -0.44 -2.05 4.27
CA SER A 234 -0.16 -3.37 3.71
C SER A 234 0.79 -4.13 4.62
N GLY A 235 0.45 -5.38 4.92
CA GLY A 235 1.35 -6.31 5.60
C GLY A 235 2.41 -6.94 4.68
N GLU A 236 2.23 -6.78 3.38
CA GLU A 236 3.07 -7.38 2.33
C GLU A 236 3.53 -6.32 1.35
N LEU A 237 4.74 -6.49 0.82
CA LEU A 237 5.24 -5.59 -0.20
C LEU A 237 4.75 -6.03 -1.58
N PRO A 238 4.33 -5.09 -2.45
CA PRO A 238 3.94 -5.43 -3.81
C PRO A 238 5.10 -6.12 -4.51
N ARG A 239 4.81 -7.27 -5.13
CA ARG A 239 5.78 -8.05 -5.88
C ARG A 239 5.57 -7.84 -7.36
N ALA A 240 6.68 -7.57 -8.05
CA ALA A 240 6.70 -7.46 -9.48
C ALA A 240 7.24 -8.75 -10.11
N ALA A 241 6.38 -9.50 -10.80
CA ALA A 241 6.81 -10.69 -11.53
C ALA A 241 7.37 -10.29 -12.89
N ILE A 242 8.66 -9.91 -12.93
CA ILE A 242 9.35 -9.47 -14.14
C ILE A 242 10.44 -10.47 -14.52
N THR A 243 10.35 -11.02 -15.73
CA THR A 243 11.34 -11.96 -16.25
C THR A 243 12.45 -11.24 -17.02
N SER A 244 13.67 -11.80 -17.01
CA SER A 244 14.78 -11.27 -17.81
C SER A 244 14.48 -11.27 -19.32
N ALA A 245 13.63 -12.19 -19.80
CA ALA A 245 13.21 -12.24 -21.20
C ALA A 245 12.35 -11.03 -21.59
N GLN A 246 11.38 -10.66 -20.73
CA GLN A 246 10.58 -9.44 -20.91
C GLN A 246 11.47 -8.19 -20.94
N VAL A 247 12.37 -8.06 -19.97
CA VAL A 247 13.29 -6.92 -19.88
C VAL A 247 14.14 -6.79 -21.14
N LYS A 248 14.79 -7.88 -21.58
CA LYS A 248 15.61 -7.89 -22.80
C LYS A 248 14.80 -7.56 -24.07
N SER A 249 13.57 -8.07 -24.15
CA SER A 249 12.67 -7.78 -25.27
C SER A 249 12.37 -6.28 -25.37
N HIS A 250 12.00 -5.65 -24.25
CA HIS A 250 11.72 -4.21 -24.20
C HIS A 250 12.97 -3.34 -24.41
N MET A 251 14.12 -3.74 -23.87
CA MET A 251 15.38 -3.03 -24.15
C MET A 251 15.69 -3.00 -25.65
N LYS A 252 15.51 -4.14 -26.34
CA LYS A 252 15.76 -4.25 -27.79
C LYS A 252 14.79 -3.40 -28.62
N SER A 253 13.51 -3.36 -28.25
CA SER A 253 12.48 -2.63 -29.03
C SER A 253 12.50 -1.12 -28.79
N THR A 254 12.89 -0.68 -27.59
CA THR A 254 12.80 0.73 -27.19
C THR A 254 14.13 1.46 -27.17
N GLY A 255 15.25 0.74 -27.04
CA GLY A 255 16.57 1.32 -26.85
C GLY A 255 16.83 1.83 -25.42
N LEU A 256 15.89 1.63 -24.49
CA LEU A 256 16.08 1.97 -23.08
C LEU A 256 17.07 1.01 -22.40
N ASN A 257 17.72 1.49 -21.34
CA ASN A 257 18.56 0.63 -20.50
C ASN A 257 17.72 -0.26 -19.59
N GLU A 258 18.36 -1.30 -19.02
CA GLU A 258 17.72 -2.28 -18.15
C GLU A 258 17.00 -1.63 -16.96
N GLY A 259 17.63 -0.68 -16.28
CA GLY A 259 17.04 0.01 -15.11
C GLY A 259 15.74 0.73 -15.44
N LYS A 260 15.71 1.49 -16.55
CA LYS A 260 14.50 2.21 -16.99
C LYS A 260 13.38 1.26 -17.41
N VAL A 261 13.72 0.14 -18.05
CA VAL A 261 12.72 -0.89 -18.40
C VAL A 261 12.17 -1.54 -17.13
N LEU A 262 13.02 -1.88 -16.16
CA LEU A 262 12.59 -2.46 -14.88
C LEU A 262 11.68 -1.49 -14.11
N GLU A 263 12.10 -0.23 -13.94
CA GLU A 263 11.28 0.82 -13.32
C GLU A 263 9.91 0.93 -13.99
N ALA A 264 9.87 0.93 -15.33
CA ALA A 264 8.63 1.01 -16.09
C ALA A 264 7.68 -0.16 -15.80
N LEU A 265 8.21 -1.38 -15.79
CA LEU A 265 7.43 -2.60 -15.58
C LEU A 265 6.93 -2.69 -14.13
N VAL A 266 7.75 -2.30 -13.16
CA VAL A 266 7.34 -2.21 -11.75
C VAL A 266 6.23 -1.17 -11.59
N LEU A 267 6.40 0.01 -12.20
CA LEU A 267 5.40 1.08 -12.16
C LEU A 267 4.08 0.67 -12.83
N ALA A 268 4.17 -0.04 -13.96
CA ALA A 268 3.00 -0.58 -14.65
C ALA A 268 2.20 -1.54 -13.77
N GLN A 269 2.87 -2.49 -13.10
CA GLN A 269 2.20 -3.40 -12.18
C GLN A 269 1.64 -2.67 -10.95
N LYS A 270 2.37 -1.70 -10.40
CA LYS A 270 1.91 -0.86 -9.27
C LYS A 270 0.63 -0.08 -9.62
N LEU A 271 0.53 0.42 -10.85
CA LEU A 271 -0.60 1.22 -11.34
C LEU A 271 -1.68 0.38 -12.03
N ASP A 272 -1.50 -0.94 -12.10
CA ASP A 272 -2.39 -1.85 -12.83
C ASP A 272 -2.61 -1.42 -14.30
N LYS A 273 -1.49 -1.10 -14.97
CA LYS A 273 -1.42 -0.66 -16.37
C LYS A 273 -0.59 -1.63 -17.22
N ASP A 274 -0.79 -1.58 -18.53
CA ASP A 274 0.02 -2.30 -19.51
C ASP A 274 1.48 -1.81 -19.49
N GLY A 275 2.43 -2.76 -19.46
CA GLY A 275 3.86 -2.46 -19.39
C GLY A 275 4.38 -1.66 -20.59
N LYS A 276 3.89 -1.95 -21.81
CA LYS A 276 4.31 -1.21 -23.02
C LYS A 276 3.83 0.23 -22.97
N ALA A 277 2.61 0.47 -22.51
CA ALA A 277 2.05 1.81 -22.40
C ALA A 277 2.89 2.68 -21.45
N VAL A 278 3.31 2.15 -20.30
CA VAL A 278 4.19 2.87 -19.36
C VAL A 278 5.58 3.10 -19.94
N ILE A 279 6.16 2.10 -20.60
CA ILE A 279 7.46 2.21 -21.27
C ILE A 279 7.46 3.32 -22.34
N GLU A 280 6.42 3.40 -23.18
CA GLU A 280 6.33 4.46 -24.20
C GLU A 280 6.20 5.85 -23.58
N LYS A 281 5.53 6.00 -22.41
CA LYS A 281 5.51 7.26 -21.68
C LYS A 281 6.89 7.67 -21.18
N ILE A 282 7.66 6.74 -20.63
CA ILE A 282 9.05 6.99 -20.19
C ILE A 282 9.93 7.36 -21.37
N LYS A 283 9.78 6.68 -22.51
CA LYS A 283 10.50 7.01 -23.75
C LYS A 283 10.15 8.40 -24.28
N ALA A 284 8.91 8.85 -24.08
CA ALA A 284 8.47 10.20 -24.39
C ALA A 284 8.97 11.27 -23.39
N GLY A 285 9.73 10.88 -22.36
CA GLY A 285 10.34 11.78 -21.39
C GLY A 285 9.48 12.06 -20.15
N ASN A 286 8.40 11.32 -19.94
CA ASN A 286 7.62 11.40 -18.69
C ASN A 286 8.39 10.69 -17.57
N ASP A 287 8.39 11.28 -16.38
CA ASP A 287 8.92 10.62 -15.18
C ASP A 287 7.84 9.81 -14.45
N GLU A 288 8.23 9.17 -13.34
CA GLU A 288 7.33 8.36 -12.53
C GLU A 288 6.13 9.17 -12.03
N GLU A 289 6.36 10.40 -11.56
CA GLU A 289 5.32 11.27 -11.00
C GLU A 289 4.32 11.73 -12.06
N ASP A 290 4.78 12.01 -13.28
CA ASP A 290 3.90 12.31 -14.41
C ASP A 290 2.92 11.15 -14.67
N ILE A 291 3.44 9.92 -14.68
CA ILE A 291 2.67 8.70 -15.00
C ILE A 291 1.71 8.35 -13.86
N ILE A 292 2.16 8.46 -12.60
CA ILE A 292 1.30 8.24 -11.43
C ILE A 292 0.16 9.26 -11.41
N ALA A 293 0.46 10.55 -11.59
CA ALA A 293 -0.53 11.61 -11.59
C ALA A 293 -1.62 11.37 -12.65
N GLU A 294 -1.23 11.06 -13.88
CA GLU A 294 -2.19 10.76 -14.95
C GLU A 294 -3.04 9.53 -14.61
N SER A 295 -2.42 8.46 -14.09
CA SER A 295 -3.12 7.23 -13.73
C SER A 295 -4.15 7.45 -12.62
N LEU A 296 -3.79 8.22 -11.58
CA LEU A 296 -4.71 8.54 -10.48
C LEU A 296 -5.83 9.50 -10.92
N GLU A 297 -5.53 10.49 -11.77
CA GLU A 297 -6.54 11.35 -12.36
C GLU A 297 -7.53 10.55 -13.22
N GLU A 298 -7.05 9.59 -14.02
CA GLU A 298 -7.92 8.70 -14.80
C GLU A 298 -8.76 7.79 -13.90
N LYS A 299 -8.14 7.19 -12.86
CA LYS A 299 -8.78 6.28 -11.92
C LYS A 299 -9.95 6.92 -11.18
N TYR A 300 -9.84 8.20 -10.83
CA TYR A 300 -10.82 8.89 -10.01
C TYR A 300 -11.71 9.90 -10.74
N ARG A 301 -11.51 10.15 -12.04
CA ARG A 301 -12.34 11.07 -12.85
C ARG A 301 -13.80 10.63 -12.93
#